data_AF-B9R6R3-F1
#
_entry.id   AF-B9R6R3-F1
#
_cell.length_a   1.000
_cell.length_b   1.000
_cell.length_c   1.000
_cell.angle_alpha   90.00
_cell.angle_beta   90.00
_cell.angle_gamma   90.00
#
_symmetry.space_group_name_H-M   'P 1'
#
loop_
_entity.id
_entity.type
_entity.pdbx_description
1 polymer ?
#
loop_
_entity_poly.entity_id
_entity_poly.type
_entity_poly.pdbx_seq_one_letter_code
_entity_poly.pdbx_strand_id
1 'polypeptide(L)'
;MKLYYNNCSTQLHLVMLENTEQHKHLIAQLLSHYKCYYEEKSNAAREDVFLFMNPPWLSSFERTLLWLGGFKPLVMFRLINNSVTDLTPEQSERIEQVRFETRIEERALTETMASVQESLASPLILNLSRRFRQMIDGEVSEMEAALEGLKTAMFALSENADALRRSTAVNLLEVLSPAQAVRFLATALKFQLQVMRQG
;
A
#
# COMPACT_ATOMS: atom_id res chain seq x y z
N MET A 1 -8.09 -11.60 -5.69
CA MET A 1 -8.37 -10.28 -5.09
C MET A 1 -9.85 -9.89 -5.13
N LYS A 2 -10.55 -9.85 -6.28
CA LYS A 2 -12.01 -9.52 -6.32
C LYS A 2 -12.93 -10.46 -5.53
N LEU A 3 -12.56 -11.73 -5.34
CA LEU A 3 -13.37 -12.72 -4.60
C LEU A 3 -13.32 -12.56 -3.07
N TYR A 4 -12.29 -11.94 -2.50
CA TYR A 4 -12.19 -11.71 -1.04
C TYR A 4 -13.05 -10.50 -0.60
N TYR A 5 -13.42 -9.61 -1.53
CA TYR A 5 -14.17 -8.38 -1.26
C TYR A 5 -15.69 -8.53 -1.33
N ASN A 6 -16.20 -9.58 -1.97
CA ASN A 6 -17.65 -9.82 -2.09
C ASN A 6 -18.34 -10.19 -0.78
N ASN A 7 -17.58 -10.41 0.30
CA ASN A 7 -18.13 -10.68 1.64
C ASN A 7 -18.21 -9.43 2.53
N CYS A 8 -17.74 -8.26 2.05
CA CYS A 8 -17.69 -7.01 2.81
C CYS A 8 -18.64 -5.94 2.25
N SER A 9 -19.80 -6.34 1.72
CA SER A 9 -20.77 -5.39 1.13
C SER A 9 -22.11 -5.30 1.88
N THR A 10 -22.37 -6.15 2.88
CA THR A 10 -23.73 -6.32 3.42
C THR A 10 -23.96 -5.66 4.79
N GLN A 11 -23.05 -4.80 5.27
CA GLN A 11 -23.26 -4.16 6.59
C GLN A 11 -22.69 -2.75 6.66
N LEU A 12 -23.23 -1.84 5.84
CA LEU A 12 -22.93 -0.41 5.94
C LEU A 12 -24.20 0.45 6.01
N HIS A 13 -25.16 0.03 6.83
CA HIS A 13 -26.25 0.91 7.24
C HIS A 13 -26.40 0.86 8.77
N LEU A 14 -26.30 2.05 9.37
CA LEU A 14 -26.56 2.39 10.78
C LEU A 14 -25.42 2.14 11.79
N VAL A 15 -24.46 3.07 11.86
CA VAL A 15 -23.79 3.38 13.15
C VAL A 15 -23.64 4.90 13.25
N MET A 16 -24.71 5.55 13.71
CA MET A 16 -24.75 6.97 14.10
C MET A 16 -25.40 7.08 15.50
N LEU A 17 -25.04 6.18 16.43
CA LEU A 17 -25.38 6.31 17.84
C LEU A 17 -24.14 6.02 18.70
N GLU A 18 -23.93 6.88 19.68
CA GLU A 18 -22.76 6.99 20.55
C GLU A 18 -22.56 5.74 21.42
N ASN A 19 -21.62 4.88 21.04
CA ASN A 19 -21.02 3.95 22.00
C ASN A 19 -19.54 3.76 21.71
N THR A 20 -18.69 4.32 22.59
CA THR A 20 -17.23 4.24 22.53
C THR A 20 -16.74 2.79 22.44
N GLU A 21 -17.42 1.85 23.10
CA GLU A 21 -17.06 0.43 23.07
C GLU A 21 -17.39 -0.22 21.72
N GLN A 22 -18.47 0.18 21.08
CA GLN A 22 -18.79 -0.26 19.71
C GLN A 22 -17.75 0.28 18.71
N HIS A 23 -17.34 1.54 18.84
CA HIS A 23 -16.29 2.11 17.99
C HIS A 23 -14.96 1.36 18.14
N LYS A 24 -14.53 1.08 19.38
CA LYS A 24 -13.32 0.29 19.64
C LYS A 24 -13.42 -1.12 19.04
N HIS A 25 -14.57 -1.77 19.17
CA HIS A 25 -14.80 -3.09 18.59
C HIS A 25 -14.68 -3.07 17.07
N LEU A 26 -15.31 -2.10 16.39
CA LEU A 26 -15.23 -1.94 14.94
C LEU A 26 -13.79 -1.67 14.46
N ILE A 27 -13.05 -0.80 15.17
CA ILE A 27 -11.65 -0.53 14.87
C ILE A 27 -10.82 -1.82 14.99
N ALA A 28 -11.00 -2.57 16.08
CA ALA A 28 -10.28 -3.82 16.29
C ALA A 28 -10.58 -4.88 15.22
N GLN A 29 -11.86 -5.04 14.84
CA GLN A 29 -12.26 -5.92 13.75
C GLN A 29 -11.61 -5.51 12.43
N LEU A 30 -11.65 -4.22 12.09
CA LEU A 30 -11.06 -3.71 10.87
C LEU A 30 -9.53 -3.92 10.84
N LEU A 31 -8.84 -3.64 11.95
CA LEU A 31 -7.40 -3.89 12.07
C LEU A 31 -7.05 -5.37 11.90
N SER A 32 -7.88 -6.27 12.44
CA SER A 32 -7.73 -7.71 12.22
C SER A 32 -7.86 -8.07 10.74
N HIS A 33 -8.87 -7.53 10.04
CA HIS A 33 -9.03 -7.73 8.61
C HIS A 33 -7.86 -7.17 7.79
N TYR A 34 -7.35 -5.97 8.13
CA TYR A 34 -6.17 -5.42 7.47
C TYR A 34 -4.92 -6.26 7.70
N LYS A 35 -4.75 -6.83 8.90
CA LYS A 35 -3.64 -7.75 9.20
C LYS A 35 -3.69 -8.95 8.26
N CYS A 36 -4.82 -9.67 8.21
CA CYS A 36 -5.00 -10.80 7.29
C CYS A 36 -4.78 -10.38 5.84
N TYR A 37 -5.31 -9.23 5.43
CA TYR A 37 -5.14 -8.72 4.07
C TYR A 37 -3.67 -8.50 3.70
N TYR A 38 -2.88 -7.84 4.57
CA TYR A 38 -1.47 -7.59 4.29
C TYR A 38 -0.62 -8.87 4.35
N GLU A 39 -1.00 -9.86 5.17
CA GLU A 39 -0.37 -11.19 5.18
C GLU A 39 -0.59 -11.92 3.84
N GLU A 40 -1.83 -11.98 3.37
CA GLU A 40 -2.16 -12.58 2.07
C GLU A 40 -1.50 -11.81 0.90
N LYS A 41 -1.46 -10.49 1.00
CA LYS A 41 -0.79 -9.61 0.03
C LYS A 41 0.72 -9.91 -0.04
N SER A 42 1.38 -10.07 1.11
CA SER A 42 2.79 -10.47 1.21
C SER A 42 3.03 -11.84 0.59
N ASN A 43 2.15 -12.81 0.85
CA ASN A 43 2.24 -14.15 0.26
C ASN A 43 2.16 -14.11 -1.27
N ALA A 44 1.19 -13.38 -1.83
CA ALA A 44 1.07 -13.22 -3.28
C ALA A 44 2.28 -12.52 -3.90
N ALA A 45 2.83 -11.49 -3.26
CA ALA A 45 4.04 -10.81 -3.72
C ALA A 45 5.28 -11.72 -3.68
N ARG A 46 5.34 -12.68 -2.73
CA ARG A 46 6.43 -13.64 -2.61
C ARG A 46 6.42 -14.66 -3.75
N GLU A 47 5.23 -15.10 -4.18
CA GLU A 47 5.08 -16.00 -5.32
C GLU A 47 5.57 -15.33 -6.61
N ASP A 48 4.99 -14.18 -6.97
CA ASP A 48 5.37 -13.41 -8.15
C ASP A 48 5.20 -11.90 -7.93
N VAL A 49 6.29 -11.25 -7.53
CA VAL A 49 6.30 -9.80 -7.30
C VAL A 49 6.07 -8.98 -8.57
N PHE A 50 6.45 -9.48 -9.74
CA PHE A 50 6.29 -8.73 -10.99
C PHE A 50 4.82 -8.68 -11.40
N LEU A 51 4.15 -9.83 -11.35
CA LEU A 51 2.71 -9.93 -11.57
C LEU A 51 1.95 -9.12 -10.52
N PHE A 52 2.40 -9.17 -9.27
CA PHE A 52 1.80 -8.45 -8.17
C PHE A 52 1.93 -6.92 -8.31
N MET A 53 3.10 -6.42 -8.70
CA MET A 53 3.38 -4.98 -8.82
C MET A 53 2.79 -4.37 -10.10
N ASN A 54 2.57 -5.19 -11.14
CA ASN A 54 1.93 -4.78 -12.39
C ASN A 54 0.79 -5.73 -12.75
N PRO A 55 -0.33 -5.71 -12.01
CA PRO A 55 -1.39 -6.69 -12.23
C PRO A 55 -2.09 -6.42 -13.56
N PRO A 56 -2.21 -7.42 -14.45
CA PRO A 56 -2.82 -7.24 -15.76
C PRO A 56 -4.30 -6.91 -15.68
N TRP A 57 -4.97 -7.22 -14.56
CA TRP A 57 -6.39 -6.99 -14.32
C TRP A 57 -6.74 -5.62 -13.74
N LEU A 58 -5.76 -4.73 -13.52
CA LEU A 58 -6.02 -3.34 -13.15
C LEU A 58 -6.20 -2.46 -14.37
N SER A 59 -7.19 -1.55 -14.31
CA SER A 59 -7.41 -0.48 -15.28
C SER A 59 -6.22 0.50 -15.30
N SER A 60 -6.10 1.28 -16.38
CA SER A 60 -5.07 2.33 -16.47
C SER A 60 -5.20 3.36 -15.34
N PHE A 61 -6.43 3.69 -14.92
CA PHE A 61 -6.70 4.60 -13.80
C PHE A 61 -6.19 4.01 -12.48
N GLU A 62 -6.58 2.77 -12.15
CA GLU A 62 -6.12 2.11 -10.92
C GLU A 62 -4.59 1.99 -10.88
N ARG A 63 -3.95 1.69 -12.01
CA ARG A 63 -2.48 1.63 -12.12
C ARG A 63 -1.82 2.97 -11.83
N THR A 64 -2.41 4.10 -12.21
CA THR A 64 -1.84 5.43 -11.92
C THR A 64 -1.83 5.77 -10.42
N LEU A 65 -2.68 5.10 -9.63
CA LEU A 65 -2.77 5.29 -8.18
C LEU A 65 -1.91 4.29 -7.39
N LEU A 66 -1.28 3.32 -8.06
CA LEU A 66 -0.37 2.36 -7.44
C LEU A 66 1.03 2.98 -7.25
N TRP A 67 1.38 3.21 -6.00
CA TRP A 67 2.73 3.48 -5.54
C TRP A 67 3.25 2.25 -4.81
N LEU A 68 4.22 1.51 -5.35
CA LEU A 68 4.80 0.34 -4.66
C LEU A 68 3.74 -0.68 -4.17
N GLY A 69 2.89 -1.16 -5.09
CA GLY A 69 1.88 -2.18 -4.79
C GLY A 69 0.67 -1.71 -3.97
N GLY A 70 0.42 -0.41 -3.84
CA GLY A 70 -0.78 0.12 -3.17
C GLY A 70 -0.87 1.65 -3.21
N PHE A 71 -1.73 2.25 -2.38
CA PHE A 71 -1.84 3.71 -2.30
C PHE A 71 -0.65 4.33 -1.55
N LYS A 72 -0.32 5.59 -1.85
CA LYS A 72 0.76 6.33 -1.17
C LYS A 72 0.34 6.70 0.27
N PRO A 73 1.11 6.38 1.33
CA PRO A 73 0.76 6.63 2.73
C PRO A 73 0.30 8.06 3.02
N LEU A 74 0.91 9.07 2.40
CA LEU A 74 0.53 10.47 2.57
C LEU A 74 -0.93 10.80 2.19
N VAL A 75 -1.62 9.94 1.44
CA VAL A 75 -3.05 10.09 1.14
C VAL A 75 -3.90 10.02 2.42
N MET A 76 -3.50 9.25 3.44
CA MET A 76 -4.25 9.11 4.69
C MET A 76 -4.48 10.46 5.38
N PHE A 77 -3.50 11.36 5.35
CA PHE A 77 -3.61 12.68 5.97
C PHE A 77 -4.61 13.59 5.26
N ARG A 78 -4.77 13.44 3.93
CA ARG A 78 -5.84 14.13 3.19
C ARG A 78 -7.21 13.61 3.60
N LEU A 79 -7.33 12.29 3.79
CA LEU A 79 -8.57 11.66 4.25
C LEU A 79 -8.93 12.11 5.66
N ILE A 80 -7.96 12.22 6.58
CA ILE A 80 -8.18 12.78 7.92
C ILE A 80 -8.70 14.21 7.82
N ASN A 81 -8.01 15.08 7.08
CA ASN A 81 -8.41 16.49 6.93
C ASN A 81 -9.85 16.64 6.37
N ASN A 82 -10.32 15.68 5.58
CA ASN A 82 -11.65 15.68 5.00
C ASN A 82 -12.74 15.03 5.88
N SER A 83 -12.36 14.27 6.90
CA SER A 83 -13.31 13.42 7.67
C SER A 83 -13.35 13.72 9.17
N VAL A 84 -12.32 14.37 9.71
CA VAL A 84 -12.21 14.71 11.13
C VAL A 84 -12.07 16.22 11.25
N THR A 85 -13.18 16.90 11.52
CA THR A 85 -13.26 18.37 11.64
C THR A 85 -13.06 18.87 13.06
N ASP A 86 -13.01 17.96 14.03
CA ASP A 86 -13.00 18.20 15.48
C ASP A 86 -11.67 17.77 16.12
N LEU A 87 -10.54 17.98 15.44
CA LEU A 87 -9.20 17.71 15.98
C LEU A 87 -8.84 18.72 17.07
N THR A 88 -8.29 18.23 18.19
CA THR A 88 -7.68 19.12 19.19
C THR A 88 -6.33 19.66 18.69
N PRO A 89 -5.80 20.76 19.28
CA PRO A 89 -4.47 21.25 18.95
C PRO A 89 -3.38 20.21 19.16
N GLU A 90 -3.45 19.45 20.25
CA GLU A 90 -2.52 18.35 20.56
C GLU A 90 -2.59 17.22 19.53
N GLN A 91 -3.79 16.81 19.12
CA GLN A 91 -3.96 15.81 18.06
C GLN A 91 -3.37 16.29 16.74
N SER A 92 -3.56 17.57 16.42
CA SER A 92 -3.05 18.17 15.18
C SER A 92 -1.52 18.17 15.15
N GLU A 93 -0.87 18.53 16.25
CA GLU A 93 0.59 18.49 16.39
C GLU A 93 1.13 17.06 16.23
N ARG A 94 0.52 16.08 16.93
CA ARG A 94 0.91 14.66 16.81
C ARG A 94 0.70 14.13 15.38
N ILE A 95 -0.39 14.49 14.70
CA ILE A 95 -0.64 14.11 13.31
C ILE A 95 0.42 14.70 12.38
N GLU A 96 0.84 15.95 12.57
CA GLU A 96 1.90 16.55 11.77
C GLU A 96 3.26 15.90 12.01
N GLN A 97 3.56 15.44 13.23
CA GLN A 97 4.74 14.62 13.49
C GLN A 97 4.69 13.31 12.69
N VAL A 98 3.58 12.56 12.78
CA VAL A 98 3.41 11.31 12.01
C VAL A 98 3.49 11.57 10.50
N ARG A 99 2.98 12.72 10.04
CA ARG A 99 3.08 13.15 8.63
C ARG A 99 4.52 13.40 8.21
N PHE A 100 5.30 14.07 9.05
CA PHE A 100 6.70 14.37 8.78
C PHE A 100 7.53 13.08 8.67
N GLU A 101 7.41 12.19 9.64
CA GLU A 101 8.09 10.89 9.65
C GLU A 101 7.70 10.05 8.43
N THR A 102 6.39 9.94 8.15
CA THR A 102 5.88 9.21 6.98
C THR A 102 6.42 9.77 5.67
N ARG A 103 6.54 11.10 5.55
CA ARG A 103 7.04 11.75 4.33
C ARG A 103 8.50 11.40 4.05
N ILE A 104 9.33 11.31 5.10
CA ILE A 104 10.75 10.96 4.96
C ILE A 104 10.88 9.54 4.42
N GLU A 105 10.24 8.58 5.07
CA GLU A 105 10.31 7.17 4.68
C GLU A 105 9.71 6.93 3.28
N GLU A 106 8.60 7.59 2.98
CA GLU A 106 7.97 7.51 1.66
C GLU A 106 8.88 8.06 0.55
N ARG A 107 9.65 9.11 0.84
CA ARG A 107 10.66 9.66 -0.10
C ARG A 107 11.80 8.65 -0.27
N ALA A 108 12.36 8.12 0.81
CA ALA A 108 13.45 7.15 0.77
C ALA A 108 13.08 5.90 -0.06
N LEU A 109 11.85 5.38 0.10
CA LEU A 109 11.35 4.26 -0.71
C LEU A 109 11.18 4.62 -2.19
N THR A 110 10.76 5.84 -2.49
CA THR A 110 10.64 6.32 -3.87
C THR A 110 12.01 6.45 -4.54
N GLU A 111 13.00 6.99 -3.82
CA GLU A 111 14.39 7.09 -4.29
C GLU A 111 15.00 5.70 -4.50
N THR A 112 14.74 4.76 -3.59
CA THR A 112 15.21 3.37 -3.74
C THR A 112 14.61 2.70 -4.97
N MET A 113 13.31 2.89 -5.24
CA MET A 113 12.66 2.39 -6.46
C MET A 113 13.28 3.01 -7.72
N ALA A 114 13.61 4.31 -7.70
CA ALA A 114 14.29 4.96 -8.82
C ALA A 114 15.66 4.31 -9.08
N SER A 115 16.47 4.07 -8.03
CA SER A 115 17.76 3.38 -8.16
C SER A 115 17.63 1.96 -8.73
N VAL A 116 16.59 1.21 -8.31
CA VAL A 116 16.30 -0.13 -8.87
C VAL A 116 15.96 -0.02 -10.36
N GLN A 117 15.13 0.95 -10.75
CA GLN A 117 14.76 1.17 -12.15
C GLN A 117 15.94 1.64 -13.02
N GLU A 118 16.79 2.54 -12.51
CA GLU A 118 18.02 2.98 -13.18
C GLU A 118 18.98 1.80 -13.42
N SER A 119 19.10 0.90 -12.44
CA SER A 119 19.92 -0.31 -12.58
C SER A 119 19.46 -1.20 -13.73
N LEU A 120 18.15 -1.23 -14.05
CA LEU A 120 17.59 -1.96 -15.19
C LEU A 120 17.81 -1.28 -16.53
N ALA A 121 17.89 0.05 -16.54
CA ALA A 121 18.23 0.83 -17.73
C ALA A 121 19.73 0.74 -18.09
N SER A 122 20.54 0.07 -17.26
CA SER A 122 21.95 -0.16 -17.54
C SER A 122 22.16 -0.86 -18.88
N PRO A 123 23.16 -0.43 -19.69
CA PRO A 123 23.49 -1.06 -20.97
C PRO A 123 23.70 -2.57 -20.87
N LEU A 124 24.10 -3.11 -19.72
CA LEU A 124 24.30 -4.53 -19.49
C LEU A 124 22.99 -5.33 -19.63
N ILE A 125 21.92 -4.93 -18.93
CA ILE A 125 20.60 -5.58 -19.00
C ILE A 125 19.96 -5.40 -20.39
N LEU A 126 20.14 -4.21 -21.00
CA LEU A 126 19.69 -3.95 -22.37
C LEU A 126 20.44 -4.76 -23.44
N ASN A 127 21.73 -5.02 -23.22
CA ASN A 127 22.53 -5.86 -24.11
C ASN A 127 22.22 -7.35 -23.94
N LEU A 128 22.01 -7.82 -22.70
CA LEU A 128 21.60 -9.20 -22.41
C LEU A 128 20.22 -9.52 -23.00
N SER A 129 19.25 -8.59 -22.89
CA SER A 129 17.92 -8.76 -23.50
C SER A 129 17.94 -8.74 -25.04
N ARG A 130 18.83 -7.95 -25.68
CA ARG A 130 19.04 -7.99 -27.14
C ARG A 130 19.71 -9.28 -27.62
N ARG A 131 20.61 -9.84 -26.83
CA ARG A 131 21.37 -11.07 -27.13
C ARG A 131 20.63 -12.36 -26.79
N PHE A 132 19.48 -12.29 -26.10
CA PHE A 132 18.61 -13.43 -25.78
C PHE A 132 18.25 -14.32 -26.99
N ARG A 133 18.30 -13.79 -28.22
CA ARG A 133 18.13 -14.58 -29.45
C ARG A 133 19.33 -15.46 -29.85
N GLN A 134 20.48 -15.34 -29.18
CA GLN A 134 21.76 -15.93 -29.59
C GLN A 134 22.63 -16.47 -28.43
N MET A 135 22.12 -16.53 -27.19
CA MET A 135 22.95 -16.84 -26.00
C MET A 135 23.39 -18.31 -25.89
N ILE A 136 24.58 -18.49 -25.32
CA ILE A 136 25.21 -19.77 -24.93
C ILE A 136 24.88 -20.03 -23.44
N ASP A 137 24.85 -21.30 -23.02
CA ASP A 137 24.41 -21.79 -21.69
C ASP A 137 24.92 -20.98 -20.47
N GLY A 138 26.13 -20.40 -20.52
CA GLY A 138 26.70 -19.60 -19.42
C GLY A 138 26.15 -18.17 -19.27
N GLU A 139 25.71 -17.51 -20.35
CA GLU A 139 25.13 -16.16 -20.30
C GLU A 139 23.64 -16.18 -19.87
N VAL A 140 22.96 -17.32 -20.08
CA VAL A 140 21.60 -17.57 -19.57
C VAL A 140 21.59 -17.56 -18.04
N SER A 141 22.61 -18.12 -17.40
CA SER A 141 22.75 -18.16 -15.95
C SER A 141 22.95 -16.77 -15.31
N GLU A 142 23.71 -15.87 -15.96
CA GLU A 142 23.92 -14.50 -15.45
C GLU A 142 22.63 -13.66 -15.51
N MET A 143 21.83 -13.85 -16.57
CA MET A 143 20.54 -13.17 -16.69
C MET A 143 19.53 -13.66 -15.65
N GLU A 144 19.47 -14.97 -15.40
CA GLU A 144 18.61 -15.54 -14.34
C GLU A 144 18.98 -14.98 -12.97
N ALA A 145 20.27 -14.90 -12.64
CA ALA A 145 20.74 -14.32 -11.38
C ALA A 145 20.37 -12.82 -11.26
N ALA A 146 20.50 -12.05 -12.33
CA ALA A 146 20.10 -10.64 -12.36
C ALA A 146 18.58 -10.47 -12.17
N LEU A 147 17.77 -11.33 -12.80
CA LEU A 147 16.31 -11.30 -12.66
C LEU A 147 15.88 -11.67 -11.22
N GLU A 148 16.53 -12.65 -10.60
CA GLU A 148 16.25 -13.03 -9.21
C GLU A 148 16.65 -11.93 -8.21
N GLY A 149 17.77 -11.24 -8.47
CA GLY A 149 18.17 -10.05 -7.71
C GLY A 149 17.13 -8.93 -7.80
N LEU A 150 16.61 -8.68 -9.00
CA LEU A 150 15.53 -7.71 -9.21
C LEU A 150 14.24 -8.14 -8.48
N LYS A 151 13.86 -9.41 -8.58
CA LYS A 151 12.69 -9.96 -7.89
C LYS A 151 12.80 -9.71 -6.38
N THR A 152 13.96 -9.99 -5.80
CA THR A 152 14.25 -9.77 -4.38
C THR A 152 14.12 -8.30 -3.99
N ALA A 153 14.73 -7.38 -4.77
CA ALA A 153 14.67 -5.95 -4.50
C ALA A 153 13.24 -5.39 -4.59
N MET A 154 12.47 -5.81 -5.60
CA MET A 154 11.08 -5.41 -5.75
C MET A 154 10.20 -5.95 -4.61
N PHE A 155 10.43 -7.19 -4.17
CA PHE A 155 9.69 -7.78 -3.06
C PHE A 155 9.94 -7.00 -1.77
N ALA A 156 11.21 -6.70 -1.47
CA ALA A 156 11.59 -5.89 -0.31
C ALA A 156 10.96 -4.48 -0.35
N LEU A 157 10.94 -3.84 -1.52
CA LEU A 157 10.28 -2.54 -1.71
C LEU A 157 8.77 -2.60 -1.42
N SER A 158 8.09 -3.66 -1.88
CA SER A 158 6.67 -3.87 -1.61
C SER A 158 6.41 -4.08 -0.12
N GLU A 159 7.20 -4.93 0.54
CA GLU A 159 7.09 -5.19 1.99
C GLU A 159 7.30 -3.92 2.81
N ASN A 160 8.33 -3.13 2.49
CA ASN A 160 8.62 -1.88 3.20
C ASN A 160 7.52 -0.83 2.98
N ALA A 161 6.98 -0.74 1.76
CA ALA A 161 5.85 0.15 1.47
C ALA A 161 4.59 -0.25 2.27
N ASP A 162 4.33 -1.55 2.42
CA ASP A 162 3.21 -2.06 3.20
C ASP A 162 3.43 -1.94 4.71
N ALA A 163 4.66 -2.07 5.19
CA ALA A 163 5.03 -1.75 6.55
C ALA A 163 4.77 -0.27 6.86
N LEU A 164 5.19 0.65 5.97
CA LEU A 164 4.94 2.08 6.12
C LEU A 164 3.44 2.40 6.13
N ARG A 165 2.64 1.79 5.24
CA ARG A 165 1.17 1.96 5.27
C ARG A 165 0.56 1.52 6.60
N ARG A 166 0.99 0.36 7.13
CA ARG A 166 0.49 -0.17 8.40
C ARG A 166 0.89 0.73 9.57
N SER A 167 2.16 1.12 9.68
CA SER A 167 2.62 1.97 10.77
C SER A 167 1.96 3.34 10.73
N THR A 168 1.84 3.98 9.56
CA THR A 168 1.12 5.26 9.43
C THR A 168 -0.34 5.12 9.89
N ALA A 169 -1.06 4.05 9.48
CA ALA A 169 -2.44 3.85 9.92
C ALA A 169 -2.55 3.66 11.43
N VAL A 170 -1.71 2.82 12.03
CA VAL A 170 -1.71 2.56 13.47
C VAL A 170 -1.39 3.84 14.25
N ASN A 171 -0.33 4.56 13.89
CA ASN A 171 0.07 5.79 14.54
C ASN A 171 -1.04 6.86 14.47
N LEU A 172 -1.76 6.96 13.35
CA LEU A 172 -2.91 7.86 13.23
C LEU A 172 -4.06 7.44 14.13
N LEU A 173 -4.38 6.14 14.19
CA LEU A 173 -5.46 5.62 15.04
C LEU A 173 -5.16 5.77 16.54
N GLU A 174 -3.89 5.80 16.94
CA GLU A 174 -3.45 6.08 18.32
C GLU A 174 -3.56 7.56 18.72
N VAL A 175 -3.63 8.47 17.74
CA VAL A 175 -3.85 9.90 17.99
C VAL A 175 -5.34 10.23 18.08
N LEU A 176 -6.15 9.57 17.25
CA LEU A 176 -7.59 9.84 17.12
C LEU A 176 -8.40 9.22 18.27
N SER A 177 -9.49 9.89 18.66
CA SER A 177 -10.50 9.26 19.51
C SER A 177 -11.24 8.17 18.75
N PRO A 178 -11.89 7.19 19.42
CA PRO A 178 -12.59 6.11 18.72
C PRO A 178 -13.65 6.60 17.72
N ALA A 179 -14.36 7.69 18.02
CA ALA A 179 -15.34 8.26 17.10
C ALA A 179 -14.68 8.91 15.87
N GLN A 180 -13.58 9.64 16.05
CA GLN A 180 -12.80 10.22 14.95
C GLN A 180 -12.18 9.15 14.06
N ALA A 181 -11.62 8.10 14.68
CA ALA A 181 -11.06 6.94 13.98
C ALA A 181 -12.10 6.25 13.11
N VAL A 182 -13.32 6.02 13.60
CA VAL A 182 -14.41 5.43 12.79
C VAL A 182 -14.78 6.33 11.60
N ARG A 183 -14.87 7.65 11.77
CA ARG A 183 -15.13 8.59 10.65
C ARG A 183 -14.02 8.57 9.60
N PHE A 184 -12.77 8.56 10.05
CA PHE A 184 -11.61 8.45 9.19
C PHE A 184 -11.62 7.14 8.39
N LEU A 185 -11.78 6.00 9.07
CA LEU A 185 -11.80 4.67 8.45
C LEU A 185 -12.97 4.51 7.48
N ALA A 186 -14.16 5.01 7.82
CA ALA A 186 -15.31 5.01 6.91
C ALA A 186 -15.03 5.81 5.63
N THR A 187 -14.33 6.94 5.74
CA THR A 187 -13.94 7.76 4.59
C THR A 187 -12.86 7.07 3.75
N ALA A 188 -11.89 6.42 4.40
CA ALA A 188 -10.86 5.63 3.71
C ALA A 188 -11.47 4.46 2.94
N LEU A 189 -12.41 3.72 3.53
CA LEU A 189 -13.13 2.64 2.86
C LEU A 189 -13.94 3.15 1.66
N LYS A 190 -14.66 4.27 1.82
CA LYS A 190 -15.38 4.90 0.70
C LYS A 190 -14.43 5.27 -0.45
N PHE A 191 -13.29 5.86 -0.14
CA PHE A 191 -12.27 6.19 -1.13
C PHE A 191 -11.77 4.95 -1.88
N GLN A 192 -11.43 3.87 -1.15
CA GLN A 192 -11.01 2.61 -1.76
C GLN A 192 -12.09 2.03 -2.69
N LEU A 193 -13.35 2.01 -2.26
CA LEU A 193 -14.46 1.54 -3.07
C LEU A 193 -14.68 2.38 -4.33
N GLN A 194 -14.48 3.71 -4.25
CA GLN A 194 -14.60 4.59 -5.42
C GLN A 194 -13.49 4.34 -6.44
N VAL A 195 -12.25 4.19 -5.98
CA VAL A 195 -11.11 3.86 -6.86
C VAL A 195 -11.37 2.55 -7.61
N MET A 196 -11.89 1.53 -6.92
CA MET A 196 -12.22 0.23 -7.53
C MET A 196 -13.45 0.24 -8.45
N ARG A 197 -14.35 1.22 -8.33
CA ARG A 197 -15.55 1.34 -9.17
C ARG A 197 -15.31 2.10 -10.46
N GLN A 198 -14.29 2.97 -10.49
CA GLN A 198 -13.94 3.78 -11.66
C GLN A 198 -12.89 3.11 -12.57
N GLY A 199 -12.46 1.90 -12.23
CA GLY A 199 -11.63 1.03 -13.06
C GLY A 199 -12.42 -0.11 -13.70
#